data_AF-L5K422-F1
#
_entry.id   AF-L5K422-F1
#
_cell.length_a   1.000
_cell.length_b   1.000
_cell.length_c   1.000
_cell.angle_alpha   90.00
_cell.angle_beta   90.00
_cell.angle_gamma   90.00
#
_symmetry.space_group_name_H-M   'P 1'
#
loop_
_entity.id
_entity.type
_entity.pdbx_description
1 polymer ?
#
loop_
_entity_poly.entity_id
_entity_poly.type
_entity_poly.pdbx_seq_one_letter_code
_entity_poly.pdbx_strand_id
1 'polypeptide(L)'
;MPSRLKKTRKLRGHVSHGHDPMGKHQKHPGGRGNAGGTHHPSISFDKYRPGYFGKVGMRHYHFKRNQSFCSTVNLDKLWTLVSEQTLVNAAKNKTGAAPIIDVV
;
A
#
# COMPACT_ATOMS: atom_id res chain seq x y z
N MET A 1 10.25 -21.68 -22.53
CA MET A 1 9.34 -22.42 -21.63
C MET A 1 9.45 -21.90 -20.19
N PRO A 2 8.47 -21.12 -19.70
CA PRO A 2 8.49 -20.50 -18.36
C PRO A 2 8.64 -21.50 -17.20
N SER A 3 8.14 -22.73 -17.38
CA SER A 3 8.20 -23.79 -16.37
C SER A 3 9.61 -24.31 -16.07
N ARG A 4 10.59 -24.06 -16.96
CA ARG A 4 11.98 -24.54 -16.82
C ARG A 4 12.68 -23.96 -15.59
N LEU A 5 12.36 -22.71 -15.22
CA LEU A 5 12.98 -22.00 -14.10
C LEU A 5 12.30 -22.26 -12.75
N LYS A 6 11.17 -22.99 -12.71
CA LYS A 6 10.45 -23.28 -11.47
C LYS A 6 11.27 -24.19 -10.56
N LYS A 7 11.29 -23.88 -9.26
CA LYS A 7 11.96 -24.70 -8.21
C LYS A 7 11.59 -26.18 -8.28
N THR A 8 10.33 -26.48 -8.62
CA THR A 8 9.81 -27.86 -8.76
C THR A 8 10.57 -28.71 -9.76
N ARG A 9 11.16 -28.14 -10.82
CA ARG A 9 11.94 -28.90 -11.80
C ARG A 9 13.27 -29.39 -11.22
N LYS A 10 13.89 -28.61 -10.34
CA LYS A 10 15.17 -28.94 -9.69
C LYS A 10 15.00 -29.96 -8.55
N LEU A 11 13.80 -30.14 -8.03
CA LEU A 11 13.52 -31.00 -6.87
C LEU A 11 13.11 -32.45 -7.23
N ARG A 12 13.05 -32.80 -8.52
CA ARG A 12 12.74 -34.18 -8.95
C ARG A 12 13.85 -35.12 -8.51
N GLY A 13 13.48 -36.29 -7.97
CA GLY A 13 14.43 -37.26 -7.40
C GLY A 13 14.73 -37.04 -5.92
N HIS A 14 14.36 -35.89 -5.34
CA HIS A 14 14.42 -35.68 -3.90
C HIS A 14 13.18 -36.26 -3.22
N VAL A 15 13.38 -36.94 -2.09
CA VAL A 15 12.34 -37.73 -1.38
C VAL A 15 11.12 -36.88 -0.98
N SER A 16 11.33 -35.68 -0.44
CA SER A 16 10.27 -34.86 0.19
C SER A 16 9.93 -33.58 -0.57
N HIS A 17 10.46 -33.38 -1.79
CA HIS A 17 10.26 -32.16 -2.59
C HIS A 17 10.60 -30.86 -1.84
N GLY A 18 11.61 -30.90 -0.97
CA GLY A 18 12.07 -29.73 -0.20
C GLY A 18 11.25 -29.41 1.05
N HIS A 19 10.37 -30.32 1.48
CA HIS A 19 9.73 -30.29 2.80
C HIS A 19 10.48 -31.21 3.78
N ASP A 20 10.22 -31.05 5.07
CA ASP A 20 10.81 -31.92 6.09
C ASP A 20 10.14 -33.33 6.10
N PRO A 21 10.91 -34.43 6.17
CA PRO A 21 10.35 -35.78 6.20
C PRO A 21 9.47 -36.09 7.42
N MET A 22 9.79 -35.52 8.59
CA MET A 22 9.06 -35.74 9.84
C MET A 22 7.81 -34.85 9.91
N GLY A 23 7.96 -33.55 9.62
CA GLY A 23 6.86 -32.59 9.67
C GLY A 23 5.79 -32.83 8.59
N LYS A 24 6.21 -33.33 7.42
CA LYS A 24 5.40 -33.56 6.21
C LYS A 24 4.66 -32.31 5.71
N HIS A 25 4.31 -32.29 4.42
CA HIS A 25 3.45 -31.23 3.89
C HIS A 25 1.98 -31.60 4.10
N GLN A 26 1.28 -30.83 4.94
CA GLN A 26 -0.15 -30.99 5.21
C GLN A 26 -0.95 -29.84 4.59
N LYS A 27 -2.26 -30.06 4.39
CA LYS A 27 -3.14 -29.09 3.71
C LYS A 27 -3.31 -27.78 4.49
N HIS A 28 -3.66 -27.82 5.78
CA HIS A 28 -3.91 -26.64 6.62
C HIS A 28 -3.60 -26.88 8.12
N PRO A 29 -2.32 -27.00 8.52
CA PRO A 29 -1.97 -27.37 9.90
C PRO A 29 -2.36 -26.32 10.96
N GLY A 30 -2.44 -25.04 10.59
CA GLY A 30 -2.80 -23.93 11.48
C GLY A 30 -4.14 -23.27 11.15
N GLY A 31 -5.01 -23.94 10.39
CA GLY A 31 -6.26 -23.37 9.87
C GLY A 31 -6.11 -22.64 8.53
N ARG A 32 -7.16 -21.92 8.14
CA ARG A 32 -7.26 -21.21 6.85
C ARG A 32 -7.35 -19.70 7.07
N GLY A 33 -6.67 -18.93 6.24
CA GLY A 33 -6.68 -17.47 6.33
C GLY A 33 -6.15 -16.97 7.68
N ASN A 34 -6.85 -16.02 8.30
CA ASN A 34 -6.50 -15.42 9.59
C ASN A 34 -7.03 -16.22 10.81
N ALA A 35 -7.21 -17.54 10.65
CA ALA A 35 -7.74 -18.40 11.71
C ALA A 35 -6.89 -18.33 12.98
N GLY A 36 -7.60 -18.29 14.11
CA GLY A 36 -6.98 -18.33 15.43
C GLY A 36 -6.25 -17.07 15.84
N GLY A 37 -6.35 -15.94 15.13
CA GLY A 37 -5.49 -14.76 15.35
C GLY A 37 -5.42 -14.15 16.78
N THR A 38 -6.30 -14.53 17.70
CA THR A 38 -6.25 -14.20 19.14
C THR A 38 -5.79 -15.35 20.04
N HIS A 39 -5.46 -16.49 19.44
CA HIS A 39 -5.12 -17.76 20.08
C HIS A 39 -3.72 -18.20 19.62
N HIS A 40 -3.61 -19.30 18.86
CA HIS A 40 -2.34 -19.95 18.54
C HIS A 40 -1.35 -19.16 17.64
N PRO A 41 -1.74 -18.23 16.75
CA PRO A 41 -0.85 -17.32 16.03
C PRO A 41 -0.96 -15.87 16.54
N SER A 42 -1.43 -15.65 17.78
CA SER A 42 -1.61 -14.31 18.39
C SER A 42 -0.36 -13.45 18.30
N ILE A 43 0.79 -14.04 18.62
CA ILE A 43 2.10 -13.35 18.55
C ILE A 43 2.39 -12.70 17.19
N SER A 44 1.89 -13.27 16.09
CA SER A 44 2.06 -12.68 14.75
C SER A 44 1.22 -11.41 14.57
N PHE A 45 0.00 -11.41 15.11
CA PHE A 45 -0.89 -10.26 15.07
C PHE A 45 -0.39 -9.15 15.99
N ASP A 46 0.04 -9.49 17.20
CA ASP A 46 0.53 -8.49 18.16
C ASP A 46 1.82 -7.83 17.66
N LYS A 47 2.71 -8.60 17.01
CA LYS A 47 3.99 -8.09 16.52
C LYS A 47 3.87 -7.27 15.25
N TYR A 48 3.10 -7.73 14.27
CA TYR A 48 3.11 -7.15 12.92
C TYR A 48 1.81 -6.44 12.53
N ARG A 49 0.72 -6.63 13.29
CA ARG A 49 -0.60 -6.08 12.98
C ARG A 49 -1.28 -5.51 14.24
N PRO A 50 -0.61 -4.59 14.98
CA PRO A 50 -1.19 -3.98 16.16
C PRO A 50 -2.48 -3.23 15.79
N GLY A 51 -3.51 -3.34 16.64
CA GLY A 51 -4.82 -2.71 16.41
C GLY A 51 -5.72 -3.44 15.40
N TYR A 52 -5.34 -4.64 14.93
CA TYR A 52 -6.18 -5.43 14.03
C TYR A 52 -7.50 -5.87 14.66
N PHE A 53 -7.49 -6.17 15.97
CA PHE A 53 -8.68 -6.53 16.72
C PHE A 53 -9.21 -5.32 17.50
N GLY A 54 -10.54 -5.20 17.57
CA GLY A 54 -11.23 -4.12 18.28
C GLY A 54 -12.14 -3.30 17.37
N LYS A 55 -12.85 -2.33 17.95
CA LYS A 55 -13.65 -1.33 17.23
C LYS A 55 -13.21 0.06 17.67
N VAL A 56 -13.08 0.99 16.72
CA VAL A 56 -12.67 2.38 16.98
C VAL A 56 -13.57 3.32 16.16
N GLY A 57 -13.96 4.46 16.74
CA GLY A 57 -14.68 5.53 16.05
C GLY A 57 -16.16 5.24 15.76
N MET A 58 -16.79 6.15 15.01
CA MET A 58 -18.20 6.09 14.61
C MET A 58 -18.35 5.49 13.19
N ARG A 59 -19.42 4.73 12.95
CA ARG A 59 -19.72 4.18 11.62
C ARG A 59 -20.32 5.27 10.72
N HIS A 60 -19.71 5.51 9.56
CA HIS A 60 -20.25 6.40 8.52
C HIS A 60 -20.98 5.58 7.45
N TYR A 61 -22.30 5.57 7.48
CA TYR A 61 -23.13 4.87 6.49
C TYR A 61 -23.27 5.71 5.21
N HIS A 62 -23.33 5.02 4.07
CA HIS A 62 -23.50 5.64 2.74
C HIS A 62 -22.49 6.76 2.44
N PHE A 63 -21.21 6.48 2.73
CA PHE A 63 -20.12 7.44 2.55
C PHE A 63 -19.96 7.87 1.08
N LYS A 64 -20.24 9.14 0.79
CA LYS A 64 -20.08 9.76 -0.53
C LYS A 64 -18.71 10.44 -0.64
N ARG A 65 -17.74 9.78 -1.29
CA ARG A 65 -16.36 10.27 -1.43
C ARG A 65 -16.22 11.66 -2.07
N ASN A 66 -17.12 12.02 -2.98
CA ASN A 66 -17.07 13.32 -3.66
C ASN A 66 -17.36 14.51 -2.73
N GLN A 67 -18.17 14.31 -1.68
CA GLN A 67 -18.49 15.38 -0.72
C GLN A 67 -17.30 15.74 0.16
N SER A 68 -16.42 14.78 0.43
CA SER A 68 -15.19 14.96 1.20
C SER A 68 -13.95 15.18 0.31
N PHE A 69 -14.13 15.39 -1.00
CA PHE A 69 -13.00 15.52 -1.91
C PHE A 69 -12.32 16.88 -1.72
N CYS A 70 -11.06 16.85 -1.30
CA CYS A 70 -10.22 18.03 -1.13
C CYS A 70 -8.78 17.61 -1.48
N SER A 71 -8.39 17.82 -2.74
CA SER A 71 -6.99 17.67 -3.17
C SER A 71 -6.13 18.69 -2.43
N THR A 72 -4.94 18.27 -2.01
CA THR A 72 -3.98 19.14 -1.32
C THR A 72 -2.75 19.34 -2.18
N VAL A 73 -2.24 20.58 -2.22
CA VAL A 73 -0.98 20.93 -2.87
C VAL A 73 -0.08 21.63 -1.85
N ASN A 74 1.22 21.35 -1.91
CA ASN A 74 2.19 22.04 -1.08
C ASN A 74 2.60 23.37 -1.73
N LEU A 75 2.96 24.37 -0.91
CA LEU A 75 3.33 25.72 -1.38
C LEU A 75 4.55 25.72 -2.32
N ASP A 76 5.53 24.86 -2.08
CA ASP A 76 6.74 24.70 -2.90
C ASP A 76 6.40 24.21 -4.32
N LYS A 77 5.26 23.53 -4.49
CA LYS A 77 4.84 22.96 -5.77
C LYS A 77 3.97 23.92 -6.60
N LEU A 78 3.56 25.06 -6.08
CA LEU A 78 2.66 25.99 -6.80
C LEU A 78 3.27 26.44 -8.14
N TRP A 79 4.57 26.70 -8.16
CA TRP A 79 5.27 27.12 -9.39
C TRP A 79 5.38 26.03 -10.45
N THR A 80 5.13 24.77 -10.11
CA THR A 80 5.08 23.66 -11.08
C THR A 80 3.77 23.63 -11.87
N LEU A 81 2.73 24.30 -11.37
CA LEU A 81 1.43 24.42 -12.06
C LEU A 81 1.45 25.49 -13.15
N VAL A 82 2.51 26.29 -13.18
CA VAL A 82 2.67 27.41 -14.09
C VAL A 82 3.69 27.02 -15.17
N SER A 83 3.45 27.42 -16.42
CA SER A 83 4.42 27.19 -17.50
C SER A 83 5.74 27.92 -17.23
N GLU A 84 6.87 27.37 -17.71
CA GLU A 84 8.19 28.01 -17.57
C GLU A 84 8.20 29.43 -18.14
N GLN A 85 7.49 29.66 -19.25
CA GLN A 85 7.38 30.98 -19.87
C GLN A 85 6.72 31.99 -18.92
N THR A 86 5.61 31.62 -18.28
CA THR A 86 4.91 32.48 -17.33
C THR A 86 5.75 32.73 -16.07
N LEU A 87 6.50 31.73 -15.61
CA LEU A 87 7.42 31.87 -14.47
C LEU A 87 8.54 32.87 -14.77
N VAL A 88 9.21 32.73 -15.93
CA VAL A 88 10.28 33.64 -16.36
C VAL A 88 9.75 35.07 -16.57
N ASN A 89 8.54 35.20 -17.14
CA ASN A 89 7.91 36.51 -17.33
C ASN A 89 7.54 37.17 -16.00
N ALA A 90 6.99 36.40 -15.04
CA ALA A 90 6.69 36.90 -13.70
C ALA A 90 7.96 37.33 -12.96
N ALA A 91 9.06 36.58 -13.09
CA ALA A 91 10.35 36.95 -12.50
C ALA A 91 10.94 38.23 -13.09
N LYS A 92 10.66 38.53 -14.36
CA LYS A 92 11.14 39.75 -15.05
C LYS A 92 10.28 40.98 -14.77
N ASN A 93 9.01 40.81 -14.39
CA ASN A 93 8.05 41.89 -14.27
C ASN A 93 8.15 42.59 -12.90
N LYS A 94 8.92 43.70 -12.83
CA LYS A 94 9.16 44.46 -11.58
C LYS A 94 8.03 45.43 -11.20
N THR A 95 7.03 45.61 -12.07
CA THR A 95 5.97 46.63 -11.95
C THR A 95 4.75 46.20 -11.13
N GLY A 96 4.79 45.03 -10.47
CA GLY A 96 3.91 44.70 -9.33
C GLY A 96 2.73 43.76 -9.62
N ALA A 97 2.52 43.29 -10.85
CA ALA A 97 1.47 42.31 -11.14
C ALA A 97 1.92 40.88 -10.77
N ALA A 98 1.26 40.27 -9.78
CA ALA A 98 1.52 38.90 -9.34
C ALA A 98 0.77 37.86 -10.22
N PRO A 99 1.35 36.67 -10.47
CA PRO A 99 0.65 35.62 -11.20
C PRO A 99 -0.47 35.00 -10.35
N ILE A 100 -1.61 34.74 -10.99
CA ILE A 100 -2.72 33.99 -10.40
C ILE A 100 -2.53 32.52 -10.77
N ILE A 101 -2.46 31.66 -9.77
CA ILE A 101 -2.31 30.22 -9.94
C ILE A 101 -3.63 29.59 -9.52
N ASP A 102 -4.36 29.02 -10.46
CA ASP A 102 -5.54 28.21 -10.18
C ASP A 102 -5.10 26.81 -9.74
N VAL A 103 -5.65 26.34 -8.62
CA VAL A 103 -5.26 25.10 -7.94
C VAL A 103 -6.38 24.04 -8.05
N VAL A 104 -7.47 24.37 -8.75
CA VAL A 104 -8.69 23.56 -8.88
C VAL A 104 -8.58 22.50 -9.98
#